data_AF-A0A432SXF2-F1
#
_entry.id   AF-A0A432SXF2-F1
#
_cell.length_a   1.000
_cell.length_b   1.000
_cell.length_c   1.000
_cell.angle_alpha   90.00
_cell.angle_beta   90.00
_cell.angle_gamma   90.00
#
_symmetry.space_group_name_H-M   'P 1'
#
loop_
_entity.id
_entity.type
_entity.pdbx_description
1 polymer ?
#
loop_
_entity_poly.entity_id
_entity_poly.type
_entity_poly.pdbx_seq_one_letter_code
_entity_poly.pdbx_strand_id
1 'polypeptide(L)'
;MELPQITLPKIDLPFEISTLIHPAVVHFVVAIPVIILLLEFYNIFAKRKSIGAFSFLLLIFTVIMMVGAFLTGSVDGKEAYDLLSPEGQSELKDHKLIGSYLIFISLAMLIFKLLAMSGKRIFKFLFFMTMIGFILIIFKQGQEGGELVYKYGANVEKVKELDDTLFDIKEKLEEAEAKKVPKKEEKVIAVPKSKQDAVPVSKENNSDTASNVDHLLNNAKKEMEDVNSKTLSPVREVTKNVVPSENNVTTQGLPTP
;
A
#
# COMPACT_ATOMS: atom_id res chain seq x y z
N MET A 1 -15.32 -11.12 20.67
CA MET A 1 -16.05 -10.06 21.39
C MET A 1 -15.73 -8.77 20.65
N GLU A 2 -16.73 -8.10 20.09
CA GLU A 2 -16.53 -6.82 19.41
C GLU A 2 -16.23 -5.74 20.44
N LEU A 3 -15.19 -4.94 20.21
CA LEU A 3 -14.86 -3.81 21.07
C LEU A 3 -15.86 -2.67 20.84
N PRO A 4 -16.25 -1.93 21.89
CA PRO A 4 -17.17 -0.82 21.72
C PRO A 4 -16.58 0.28 20.82
N GLN A 5 -17.36 0.80 19.88
CA GLN A 5 -16.89 1.85 18.98
C GLN A 5 -16.67 3.16 19.75
N ILE A 6 -15.47 3.73 19.63
CA ILE A 6 -15.12 5.03 20.21
C ILE A 6 -15.12 6.07 19.09
N THR A 7 -16.01 7.05 19.17
CA THR A 7 -16.01 8.20 18.26
C THR A 7 -15.18 9.34 18.86
N LEU A 8 -13.96 9.52 18.34
CA LEU A 8 -13.16 10.71 18.65
C LEU A 8 -13.76 11.95 17.95
N PRO A 9 -13.69 13.14 18.57
CA PRO A 9 -14.21 14.36 17.98
C PRO A 9 -13.53 14.64 16.64
N LYS A 10 -14.31 15.10 15.65
CA LYS A 10 -13.76 15.57 14.38
C LYS A 10 -13.06 16.91 14.63
N ILE A 11 -11.76 16.95 14.35
CA ILE A 11 -10.96 18.17 14.44
C ILE A 11 -10.73 18.64 13.01
N ASP A 12 -11.33 19.77 12.65
CA ASP A 12 -11.06 20.42 11.38
C ASP A 12 -9.76 21.21 11.50
N LEU A 13 -8.72 20.75 10.81
CA LEU A 13 -7.41 21.40 10.81
C LEU A 13 -7.40 22.51 9.75
N PRO A 14 -6.74 23.65 10.02
CA PRO A 14 -6.65 24.75 9.07
C PRO A 14 -5.68 24.50 7.90
N PHE A 15 -5.19 23.26 7.76
CA PHE A 15 -4.23 22.85 6.73
C PHE A 15 -4.54 21.43 6.23
N GLU A 16 -4.16 21.13 5.00
CA GLU A 16 -4.32 19.82 4.38
C GLU A 16 -3.22 18.85 4.84
N ILE A 17 -3.61 17.60 5.13
CA ILE A 17 -2.68 16.53 5.47
C ILE A 17 -2.48 15.65 4.23
N SER A 18 -1.22 15.42 3.85
CA SER A 18 -0.88 14.48 2.78
C SER A 18 -1.26 13.05 3.16
N THR A 19 -1.89 12.32 2.24
CA THR A 19 -2.31 10.92 2.43
C THR A 19 -1.13 9.97 2.71
N LEU A 20 0.06 10.28 2.19
CA LEU A 20 1.24 9.41 2.33
C LEU A 20 2.04 9.60 3.62
N ILE A 21 1.66 10.56 4.48
CA ILE A 21 2.44 10.84 5.68
C ILE A 21 2.17 9.84 6.81
N HIS A 22 1.02 9.15 6.78
CA HIS A 22 0.61 8.26 7.87
C HIS A 22 1.64 7.17 8.18
N PRO A 23 2.13 6.38 7.20
CA PRO A 23 3.17 5.38 7.46
C PRO A 23 4.42 5.99 8.09
N ALA A 24 4.87 7.16 7.62
CA ALA A 24 6.05 7.82 8.18
C ALA A 24 5.88 8.16 9.67
N VAL A 25 4.71 8.65 10.08
CA VAL A 25 4.40 8.93 11.50
C VAL A 25 4.35 7.63 12.30
N VAL A 26 3.76 6.56 11.76
CA VAL A 26 3.65 5.25 12.43
C VAL A 26 5.03 4.64 12.73
N HIS A 27 6.05 4.85 11.90
CA HIS A 27 7.41 4.35 12.19
C HIS A 27 7.93 4.87 13.54
N PHE A 28 7.65 6.12 13.89
CA PHE A 28 8.01 6.67 15.19
C PHE A 28 7.20 6.03 16.33
N VAL A 29 5.89 5.83 16.12
CA VAL A 29 5.01 5.15 17.08
C VAL A 29 5.52 3.74 17.39
N VAL A 30 6.09 3.04 16.40
CA VAL A 30 6.66 1.70 16.57
C VAL A 30 8.05 1.74 17.22
N ALA A 31 8.95 2.60 16.73
CA ALA A 31 10.35 2.59 17.14
C ALA A 31 10.59 3.16 18.54
N ILE A 32 9.90 4.24 18.91
CA ILE A 32 10.16 4.95 20.19
C ILE A 32 9.87 4.07 21.41
N PRO A 33 8.74 3.34 21.50
CA PRO A 33 8.47 2.43 22.63
C PRO A 33 9.56 1.37 22.82
N VAL A 34 10.13 0.85 21.72
CA VAL A 34 11.25 -0.11 21.79
C VAL A 34 12.48 0.56 22.41
N ILE A 35 12.81 1.78 22.01
CA ILE A 35 13.92 2.55 22.60
C ILE A 35 13.65 2.81 24.09
N ILE A 36 12.41 3.15 24.47
CA ILE A 36 12.02 3.35 25.87
C ILE A 36 12.24 2.06 26.68
N LEU A 37 11.82 0.90 26.16
CA LEU A 37 12.01 -0.39 26.82
C LEU A 37 13.50 -0.69 27.05
N LEU A 38 14.35 -0.45 26.04
CA LEU A 38 15.80 -0.64 26.14
C LEU A 38 16.44 0.30 27.17
N LEU A 39 16.03 1.58 27.18
CA LEU A 39 16.50 2.55 28.17
C LEU A 39 16.10 2.15 29.59
N GLU A 40 14.88 1.67 29.77
CA GLU A 40 14.37 1.24 31.07
C GLU A 40 15.04 -0.03 31.55
N PHE A 41 15.28 -0.99 30.64
CA PHE A 41 16.09 -2.18 30.93
C PHE A 41 17.49 -1.79 31.38
N TYR A 42 18.16 -0.91 30.65
CA TYR A 42 19.48 -0.39 31.04
C TYR A 42 19.44 0.36 32.39
N ASN A 43 18.37 1.11 32.65
CA ASN A 43 18.19 1.87 33.88
C ASN A 43 18.03 0.99 35.13
N ILE A 44 17.64 -0.28 34.99
CA ILE A 44 17.63 -1.25 36.10
C ILE A 44 19.04 -1.39 36.71
N PHE A 45 20.07 -1.40 35.87
CA PHE A 45 21.46 -1.53 36.28
C PHE A 45 22.12 -0.16 36.56
N ALA A 46 21.91 0.81 35.67
CA ALA A 46 22.54 2.12 35.76
C ALA A 46 21.99 2.99 36.91
N LYS A 47 20.71 2.80 37.28
CA LYS A 47 20.02 3.53 38.37
C LYS A 47 20.14 5.06 38.26
N ARG A 48 20.20 5.61 37.04
CA ARG A 48 20.36 7.05 36.80
C ARG A 48 18.99 7.71 36.63
N LYS A 49 18.72 8.75 37.43
CA LYS A 49 17.48 9.53 37.32
C LYS A 49 17.30 10.18 35.95
N SER A 50 18.39 10.59 35.29
CA SER A 50 18.37 11.17 33.94
C SER A 50 17.80 10.23 32.89
N ILE A 51 18.12 8.93 32.94
CA ILE A 51 17.58 7.92 32.00
C ILE A 51 16.07 7.77 32.22
N GLY A 52 15.64 7.73 33.48
CA GLY A 52 14.22 7.68 33.83
C GLY A 52 13.45 8.91 33.32
N ALA A 53 14.01 10.11 33.45
CA ALA A 53 13.41 11.33 32.93
C ALA A 53 13.38 11.36 31.38
N PHE A 54 14.46 10.93 30.73
CA PHE A 54 14.52 10.86 29.27
C PHE A 54 13.53 9.87 28.68
N SER A 55 13.40 8.67 29.28
CA SER A 55 12.38 7.67 28.89
C SER A 55 10.95 8.20 29.06
N PHE A 56 10.69 9.01 30.09
CA PHE A 56 9.40 9.66 30.29
C PHE A 56 9.12 10.72 29.20
N LEU A 57 10.11 11.52 28.83
CA LEU A 57 9.99 12.48 27.73
C LEU A 57 9.72 11.78 26.39
N LEU A 58 10.42 10.68 26.11
CA LEU A 58 10.15 9.86 24.93
C LEU A 58 8.73 9.28 24.94
N LEU A 59 8.21 8.90 26.11
CA LEU A 59 6.84 8.40 26.22
C LEU A 59 5.80 9.48 25.93
N ILE A 60 6.04 10.73 26.37
CA ILE A 60 5.22 11.88 25.96
C ILE A 60 5.26 12.04 24.45
N PHE A 61 6.45 11.95 23.85
CA PHE A 61 6.61 12.04 22.41
C PHE A 61 5.86 10.91 21.69
N THR A 62 5.88 9.67 22.21
CA THR A 62 5.04 8.57 21.69
C THR A 62 3.56 8.92 21.69
N VAL A 63 3.03 9.51 22.76
CA VAL A 63 1.61 9.91 22.81
C VAL A 63 1.29 10.94 21.73
N ILE A 64 2.16 11.95 21.55
CA ILE A 64 2.01 12.97 20.50
C ILE A 64 2.02 12.30 19.11
N MET A 65 2.98 11.39 18.88
CA MET A 65 3.07 10.67 17.60
C MET A 65 1.88 9.73 17.38
N MET A 66 1.31 9.12 18.41
CA MET A 66 0.11 8.29 18.31
C MET A 66 -1.11 9.12 17.89
N VAL A 67 -1.27 10.32 18.46
CA VAL A 67 -2.31 11.27 18.03
C VAL A 67 -2.07 11.70 16.58
N GLY A 68 -0.82 12.03 16.22
CA GLY A 68 -0.45 12.33 14.83
C GLY A 68 -0.77 11.18 13.87
N ALA A 69 -0.48 9.95 14.25
CA ALA A 69 -0.76 8.75 13.46
C ALA A 69 -2.27 8.56 13.27
N PHE A 70 -3.08 8.79 14.32
CA PHE A 70 -4.53 8.73 14.23
C PHE A 70 -5.11 9.80 13.29
N LEU A 71 -4.63 11.04 13.38
CA LEU A 71 -5.10 12.13 12.54
C LEU A 71 -4.77 11.87 11.07
N THR A 72 -3.51 11.53 10.80
CA THR A 72 -3.03 11.24 9.44
C THR A 72 -3.68 10.00 8.85
N GLY A 73 -3.82 8.93 9.63
CA GLY A 73 -4.50 7.69 9.20
C GLY A 73 -6.01 7.86 9.02
N SER A 74 -6.62 8.82 9.71
CA SER A 74 -8.04 9.15 9.50
C SER A 74 -8.29 9.88 8.19
N VAL A 75 -7.28 10.57 7.63
CA VAL A 75 -7.35 11.17 6.29
C VAL A 75 -7.07 10.09 5.27
N ASP A 76 -5.94 9.39 5.39
CA ASP A 76 -5.50 8.33 4.47
C ASP A 76 -6.58 7.23 4.32
N GLY A 77 -7.09 6.73 5.45
CA GLY A 77 -8.13 5.70 5.44
C GLY A 77 -9.46 6.14 4.84
N LYS A 78 -9.82 7.44 4.87
CA LYS A 78 -11.05 7.92 4.21
C LYS A 78 -10.88 7.92 2.70
N GLU A 79 -9.75 8.42 2.21
CA GLU A 79 -9.44 8.48 0.78
C GLU A 79 -9.28 7.06 0.19
N ALA A 80 -8.73 6.14 0.96
CA ALA A 80 -8.55 4.75 0.54
C ALA A 80 -9.82 3.88 0.67
N TYR A 81 -10.82 4.29 1.46
CA TYR A 81 -11.93 3.41 1.87
C TYR A 81 -12.68 2.77 0.70
N ASP A 82 -13.07 3.59 -0.29
CA ASP A 82 -13.84 3.13 -1.44
C ASP A 82 -13.00 2.34 -2.45
N LEU A 83 -11.67 2.41 -2.34
CA LEU A 83 -10.73 1.67 -3.19
C LEU A 83 -10.36 0.29 -2.62
N LEU A 84 -10.73 0.02 -1.37
CA LEU A 84 -10.47 -1.26 -0.69
C LEU A 84 -11.52 -2.31 -1.07
N SER A 85 -11.12 -3.59 -1.02
CA SER A 85 -12.08 -4.70 -1.08
C SER A 85 -13.04 -4.65 0.13
N PRO A 86 -14.18 -5.36 0.10
CA PRO A 86 -15.08 -5.45 1.26
C PRO A 86 -14.38 -5.93 2.53
N GLU A 87 -13.47 -6.89 2.41
CA GLU A 87 -12.62 -7.37 3.50
C GLU A 87 -11.67 -6.26 3.97
N GLY A 88 -11.01 -5.56 3.04
CA GLY A 88 -10.15 -4.43 3.35
C GLY A 88 -10.85 -3.30 4.09
N GLN A 89 -12.11 -3.01 3.76
CA GLN A 89 -12.92 -2.03 4.49
C GLN A 89 -13.21 -2.45 5.93
N SER A 90 -13.42 -3.75 6.17
CA SER A 90 -13.60 -4.29 7.53
C SER A 90 -12.31 -4.19 8.32
N GLU A 91 -11.20 -4.65 7.75
CA GLU A 91 -9.87 -4.58 8.36
C GLU A 91 -9.46 -3.13 8.66
N LEU A 92 -9.82 -2.17 7.79
CA LEU A 92 -9.54 -0.76 8.02
C LEU A 92 -10.30 -0.19 9.22
N LYS A 93 -11.55 -0.63 9.43
CA LYS A 93 -12.34 -0.24 10.61
C LYS A 93 -11.74 -0.80 11.88
N ASP A 94 -11.34 -2.07 11.87
CA ASP A 94 -10.73 -2.73 13.03
C ASP A 94 -9.36 -2.12 13.35
N HIS A 95 -8.54 -1.88 12.33
CA HIS A 95 -7.28 -1.18 12.44
C HIS A 95 -7.48 0.21 13.06
N LYS A 96 -8.44 1.00 12.56
CA LYS A 96 -8.75 2.32 13.13
C LYS A 96 -9.23 2.22 14.58
N LEU A 97 -10.03 1.21 14.91
CA LEU A 97 -10.57 1.01 16.25
C LEU A 97 -9.44 0.70 17.24
N ILE A 98 -8.59 -0.28 16.94
CA ILE A 98 -7.43 -0.63 17.78
C ILE A 98 -6.46 0.54 17.88
N GLY A 99 -6.20 1.25 16.77
CA GLY A 99 -5.39 2.47 16.77
C GLY A 99 -5.94 3.55 17.72
N SER A 100 -7.27 3.69 17.79
CA SER A 100 -7.93 4.62 18.73
C SER A 100 -7.72 4.18 20.18
N TYR A 101 -7.85 2.88 20.49
CA TYR A 101 -7.54 2.35 21.82
C TYR A 101 -6.08 2.55 22.21
N LEU A 102 -5.15 2.42 21.27
CA LEU A 102 -3.72 2.61 21.51
C LEU A 102 -3.39 4.04 21.99
N ILE A 103 -4.15 5.05 21.59
CA ILE A 103 -4.04 6.41 22.16
C ILE A 103 -4.33 6.36 23.66
N PHE A 104 -5.47 5.82 24.08
CA PHE A 104 -5.84 5.74 25.50
C PHE A 104 -4.88 4.87 26.31
N ILE A 105 -4.43 3.75 25.75
CA ILE A 105 -3.42 2.89 26.37
C ILE A 105 -2.11 3.67 26.53
N SER A 106 -1.69 4.46 25.54
CA SER A 106 -0.48 5.28 25.65
C SER A 106 -0.58 6.35 26.75
N LEU A 107 -1.77 6.94 26.96
CA LEU A 107 -2.03 7.83 28.09
C LEU A 107 -1.97 7.07 29.43
N ALA A 108 -2.54 5.87 29.51
CA ALA A 108 -2.45 5.03 30.69
C ALA A 108 -0.98 4.65 30.99
N MET A 109 -0.17 4.42 29.96
CA MET A 109 1.27 4.16 30.09
C MET A 109 2.02 5.35 30.70
N LEU A 110 1.65 6.59 30.40
CA LEU A 110 2.20 7.77 31.08
C LEU A 110 1.90 7.75 32.58
N ILE A 111 0.68 7.40 32.97
CA ILE A 111 0.28 7.30 34.38
C ILE A 111 1.10 6.19 35.08
N PHE A 112 1.23 5.02 34.46
CA PHE A 112 2.06 3.94 34.99
C PHE A 112 3.53 4.35 35.11
N LYS A 113 4.05 5.13 34.15
CA LYS A 113 5.41 5.66 34.22
C LYS A 113 5.60 6.60 35.41
N LEU A 114 4.65 7.51 35.66
CA LEU A 114 4.68 8.39 36.84
C LEU A 114 4.69 7.57 38.13
N LEU A 115 3.88 6.51 38.22
CA LEU A 115 3.89 5.60 39.37
C LEU A 115 5.23 4.87 39.50
N ALA A 116 5.84 4.42 38.41
CA ALA A 116 7.17 3.79 38.41
C ALA A 116 8.27 4.74 38.88
N MET A 117 8.13 6.04 38.62
CA MET A 117 9.06 7.09 39.08
C MET A 117 8.99 7.35 40.60
N SER A 118 7.93 6.91 41.30
CA SER A 118 7.85 6.97 42.78
C SER A 118 8.93 6.17 43.51
N GLY A 119 9.68 5.32 42.80
CA GLY A 119 10.80 4.55 43.34
C GLY A 119 10.43 3.17 43.86
N LYS A 120 9.14 2.84 44.01
CA LYS A 120 8.70 1.52 44.45
C LYS A 120 9.00 0.45 43.37
N ARG A 121 9.69 -0.63 43.76
CA ARG A 121 10.14 -1.69 42.85
C ARG A 121 8.99 -2.36 42.09
N ILE A 122 7.85 -2.56 42.75
CA ILE A 122 6.66 -3.18 42.16
C ILE A 122 6.12 -2.38 40.97
N PHE A 123 6.08 -1.04 41.06
CA PHE A 123 5.59 -0.21 39.97
C PHE A 123 6.55 -0.14 38.79
N LYS A 124 7.86 -0.20 39.04
CA LYS A 124 8.86 -0.33 37.96
C LYS A 124 8.70 -1.64 37.20
N PHE A 125 8.53 -2.74 37.92
CA PHE A 125 8.30 -4.05 37.32
C PHE A 125 7.00 -4.08 36.52
N LEU A 126 5.91 -3.56 37.11
CA LEU A 126 4.61 -3.52 36.44
C LEU A 126 4.66 -2.68 35.16
N PHE A 127 5.25 -1.48 35.22
CA PHE A 127 5.45 -0.64 34.04
C PHE A 127 6.27 -1.34 32.96
N PHE A 128 7.35 -2.04 33.34
CA PHE A 128 8.16 -2.79 32.38
C PHE A 128 7.34 -3.90 31.69
N MET A 129 6.54 -4.65 32.45
CA MET A 129 5.68 -5.70 31.92
C MET A 129 4.59 -5.15 30.98
N THR A 130 3.92 -4.06 31.40
CA THR A 130 2.90 -3.41 30.55
C THR A 130 3.52 -2.78 29.30
N MET A 131 4.75 -2.28 29.37
CA MET A 131 5.48 -1.75 28.21
C MET A 131 5.76 -2.83 27.17
N ILE A 132 6.15 -4.04 27.59
CA ILE A 132 6.31 -5.18 26.68
C ILE A 132 4.97 -5.49 26.00
N GLY A 133 3.89 -5.60 26.76
CA GLY A 133 2.55 -5.85 26.20
C GLY A 133 2.13 -4.76 25.21
N PHE A 134 2.39 -3.49 25.53
CA PHE A 134 2.11 -2.36 24.65
C PHE A 134 2.87 -2.46 23.32
N ILE A 135 4.16 -2.81 23.34
CA ILE A 135 4.96 -3.00 22.13
C ILE A 135 4.42 -4.14 21.28
N LEU A 136 4.02 -5.26 21.88
CA LEU A 136 3.45 -6.39 21.15
C LEU A 136 2.16 -6.01 20.41
N ILE A 137 1.29 -5.21 21.05
CA ILE A 137 0.07 -4.71 20.41
C ILE A 137 0.43 -3.76 19.25
N ILE A 138 1.41 -2.88 19.44
CA ILE A 138 1.89 -1.97 18.38
C ILE A 138 2.47 -2.74 17.18
N PHE A 139 3.22 -3.82 17.41
CA PHE A 139 3.74 -4.65 16.32
C PHE A 139 2.61 -5.35 15.55
N LYS A 140 1.61 -5.88 16.24
CA LYS A 140 0.40 -6.43 15.59
C LYS A 140 -0.31 -5.37 14.76
N GLN A 141 -0.50 -4.17 15.31
CA GLN A 141 -1.09 -3.04 14.60
C GLN A 141 -0.30 -2.66 13.34
N GLY A 142 1.03 -2.64 13.43
CA GLY A 142 1.90 -2.37 12.29
C GLY A 142 1.80 -3.43 11.20
N GLN A 143 1.67 -4.71 11.57
CA GLN A 143 1.45 -5.80 10.62
C GLN A 143 0.09 -5.66 9.92
N GLU A 144 -0.99 -5.44 10.67
CA GLU A 144 -2.35 -5.25 10.12
C GLU A 144 -2.40 -4.04 9.17
N GLY A 145 -1.72 -2.94 9.53
CA GLY A 145 -1.58 -1.77 8.65
C GLY A 145 -0.80 -2.10 7.36
N GLY A 146 0.22 -2.94 7.43
CA GLY A 146 0.93 -3.44 6.25
C GLY A 146 0.03 -4.30 5.35
N GLU A 147 -0.74 -5.22 5.93
CA GLU A 147 -1.68 -6.06 5.18
C GLU A 147 -2.77 -5.21 4.50
N LEU A 148 -3.26 -4.16 5.16
CA LEU A 148 -4.18 -3.19 4.55
C LEU A 148 -3.63 -2.56 3.27
N VAL A 149 -2.35 -2.24 3.23
CA VAL A 149 -1.72 -1.63 2.06
C VAL A 149 -1.39 -2.68 0.99
N TYR A 150 -0.73 -3.77 1.38
CA TYR A 150 -0.17 -4.73 0.42
C TYR A 150 -1.18 -5.75 -0.09
N LYS A 151 -2.06 -6.24 0.78
CA LYS A 151 -3.01 -7.32 0.46
C LYS A 151 -4.35 -6.79 0.01
N TYR A 152 -4.87 -5.76 0.70
CA TYR A 152 -6.23 -5.26 0.47
C TYR A 152 -6.28 -3.93 -0.31
N GLY A 153 -5.22 -3.14 -0.27
CA GLY A 153 -5.11 -1.84 -0.92
C GLY A 153 -4.97 -1.95 -2.43
N ALA A 154 -5.81 -1.21 -3.18
CA ALA A 154 -5.75 -0.92 -4.63
C ALA A 154 -5.11 -1.99 -5.55
N ASN A 155 -5.21 -3.28 -5.19
CA ASN A 155 -4.44 -4.38 -5.75
C ASN A 155 -2.93 -4.10 -5.96
N VAL A 156 -2.21 -3.48 -5.00
CA VAL A 156 -0.76 -3.23 -5.10
C VAL A 156 0.01 -4.52 -5.43
N GLU A 157 -0.41 -5.65 -4.85
CA GLU A 157 0.14 -6.98 -5.17
C GLU A 157 -0.09 -7.36 -6.64
N LYS A 158 -1.31 -7.16 -7.19
CA LYS A 158 -1.56 -7.45 -8.61
C LYS A 158 -0.84 -6.48 -9.54
N VAL A 159 -0.74 -5.19 -9.18
CA VAL A 159 0.03 -4.22 -9.97
C VAL A 159 1.49 -4.65 -10.05
N LYS A 160 2.07 -5.10 -8.93
CA LYS A 160 3.42 -5.65 -8.91
C LYS A 160 3.56 -6.90 -9.79
N GLU A 161 2.63 -7.85 -9.71
CA GLU A 161 2.62 -9.04 -10.58
C GLU A 161 2.51 -8.67 -12.08
N LEU A 162 1.68 -7.68 -12.42
CA LEU A 162 1.54 -7.18 -13.78
C LEU A 162 2.82 -6.49 -14.27
N ASP A 163 3.46 -5.68 -13.43
CA ASP A 163 4.72 -5.01 -13.74
C ASP A 163 5.86 -6.01 -13.97
N ASP A 164 5.98 -7.02 -13.11
CA ASP A 164 6.96 -8.12 -13.26
C ASP A 164 6.72 -8.88 -14.58
N THR A 165 5.46 -9.19 -14.89
CA THR A 165 5.09 -9.86 -16.15
C THR A 165 5.40 -8.99 -17.38
N LEU A 166 5.15 -7.68 -17.29
CA LEU A 166 5.41 -6.73 -18.37
C LEU A 166 6.93 -6.60 -18.62
N PHE A 167 7.73 -6.62 -17.57
CA PHE A 167 9.19 -6.66 -17.66
C PHE A 167 9.68 -7.92 -18.39
N ASP A 168 9.20 -9.11 -17.98
CA ASP A 168 9.57 -10.39 -18.61
C ASP A 168 9.19 -10.46 -20.10
N ILE A 169 8.01 -9.94 -20.47
CA ILE A 169 7.56 -9.90 -21.86
C ILE A 169 8.45 -8.95 -22.67
N LYS A 170 8.80 -7.80 -22.10
CA LYS A 170 9.66 -6.81 -22.77
C LYS A 170 11.06 -7.37 -23.02
N GLU A 171 11.65 -8.07 -22.06
CA GLU A 171 12.94 -8.75 -22.23
C GLU A 171 12.88 -9.80 -23.35
N LYS A 172 11.84 -10.63 -23.37
CA LYS A 172 11.64 -11.64 -24.44
C LYS A 172 11.45 -10.99 -25.81
N LEU A 173 10.78 -9.84 -25.87
CA LEU A 173 10.60 -9.08 -27.11
C LEU A 173 11.94 -8.53 -27.61
N GLU A 174 12.73 -7.91 -26.74
CA GLU A 174 14.06 -7.39 -27.07
C GLU A 174 15.01 -8.51 -27.51
N GLU A 175 14.99 -9.67 -26.85
CA GLU A 175 15.77 -10.84 -27.26
C GLU A 175 15.33 -11.38 -28.64
N ALA A 176 14.02 -11.43 -28.89
CA ALA A 176 13.47 -11.86 -30.17
C ALA A 176 13.78 -10.87 -31.31
N GLU A 177 13.80 -9.57 -31.02
CA GLU A 177 14.21 -8.53 -31.97
C GLU A 177 15.72 -8.57 -32.23
N ALA A 178 16.55 -8.80 -31.21
CA ALA A 178 18.00 -8.97 -31.36
C ALA A 178 18.36 -10.21 -32.20
N LYS A 179 17.60 -11.31 -32.06
CA LYS A 179 17.76 -12.52 -32.88
C LYS A 179 17.32 -12.35 -34.34
N LYS A 180 16.56 -11.29 -34.67
CA LYS A 180 16.11 -10.99 -36.05
C LYS A 180 17.11 -10.14 -36.85
N VAL A 181 18.22 -9.67 -36.26
CA VAL A 181 19.26 -8.95 -37.01
C VAL A 181 20.25 -9.97 -37.60
N PRO A 182 20.27 -10.20 -38.93
CA PRO A 182 21.26 -11.06 -39.54
C PRO A 182 22.65 -10.46 -39.37
N LYS A 183 23.54 -11.29 -38.83
CA LYS A 183 24.99 -11.10 -38.71
C LYS A 183 25.57 -10.73 -40.08
N LYS A 184 25.73 -9.44 -40.37
CA LYS A 184 26.56 -8.99 -41.50
C LYS A 184 28.02 -9.17 -41.09
N GLU A 185 28.58 -10.32 -41.46
CA GLU A 185 30.02 -10.54 -41.39
C GLU A 185 30.73 -9.54 -42.30
N GLU A 186 31.71 -8.89 -41.67
CA GLU A 186 32.70 -8.00 -42.23
C GLU A 186 33.63 -8.78 -43.16
N LYS A 187 33.76 -8.36 -44.42
CA LYS A 187 34.94 -8.66 -45.23
C LYS A 187 35.35 -7.45 -46.05
N VAL A 188 36.50 -6.93 -45.69
CA VAL A 188 37.20 -5.79 -46.29
C VAL A 188 37.97 -6.26 -47.54
N ILE A 189 38.11 -5.34 -48.51
CA ILE A 189 39.10 -5.24 -49.61
C ILE A 189 38.91 -6.12 -50.87
N ALA A 190 38.47 -5.49 -51.97
CA ALA A 190 39.29 -5.21 -53.19
C ALA A 190 38.41 -4.95 -54.43
N VAL A 191 38.50 -3.75 -54.99
CA VAL A 191 38.14 -3.40 -56.39
C VAL A 191 39.43 -3.66 -57.21
N PRO A 192 39.44 -4.28 -58.43
CA PRO A 192 38.86 -3.63 -59.61
C PRO A 192 38.38 -4.49 -60.81
N LYS A 193 37.64 -3.76 -61.67
CA LYS A 193 37.57 -3.81 -63.15
C LYS A 193 36.45 -4.59 -63.86
N SER A 194 35.96 -3.88 -64.87
CA SER A 194 34.90 -4.12 -65.84
C SER A 194 35.03 -5.40 -66.68
N LYS A 195 33.89 -5.98 -67.08
CA LYS A 195 33.25 -5.83 -68.40
C LYS A 195 31.97 -6.67 -68.49
N GLN A 196 31.13 -6.25 -69.43
CA GLN A 196 29.83 -6.78 -69.84
C GLN A 196 29.86 -8.29 -70.16
N ASP A 197 28.77 -9.01 -69.88
CA ASP A 197 27.93 -9.69 -70.90
C ASP A 197 26.74 -10.47 -70.28
N ALA A 198 25.61 -10.40 -70.99
CA ALA A 198 24.51 -11.36 -71.19
C ALA A 198 23.77 -12.06 -70.00
N VAL A 199 22.46 -11.83 -70.00
CA VAL A 199 21.30 -12.53 -69.36
C VAL A 199 21.12 -13.93 -70.03
N PRO A 200 20.56 -15.03 -69.43
CA PRO A 200 19.23 -15.09 -68.77
C PRO A 200 18.94 -16.08 -67.61
N VAL A 201 18.00 -15.65 -66.75
CA VAL A 201 16.76 -16.33 -66.23
C VAL A 201 16.79 -17.82 -65.81
N SER A 202 16.52 -18.09 -64.52
CA SER A 202 15.44 -18.96 -63.96
C SER A 202 15.57 -19.08 -62.42
N LYS A 203 14.67 -18.49 -61.61
CA LYS A 203 13.51 -19.08 -60.86
C LYS A 203 13.84 -20.16 -59.80
N GLU A 204 13.62 -19.83 -58.52
CA GLU A 204 12.91 -20.61 -57.46
C GLU A 204 12.94 -19.80 -56.13
N ASN A 205 11.86 -19.09 -55.78
CA ASN A 205 10.76 -19.46 -54.86
C ASN A 205 11.17 -19.58 -53.36
N ASN A 206 10.98 -18.48 -52.63
CA ASN A 206 10.85 -18.47 -51.16
C ASN A 206 9.38 -18.21 -50.80
N SER A 207 8.71 -19.27 -50.35
CA SER A 207 7.39 -19.25 -49.71
C SER A 207 7.56 -20.17 -48.51
N ASP A 208 7.62 -19.61 -47.29
CA ASP A 208 7.22 -20.28 -46.03
C ASP A 208 7.58 -19.42 -44.80
N THR A 209 7.16 -18.15 -44.76
CA THR A 209 7.32 -17.33 -43.52
C THR A 209 6.17 -16.35 -43.28
N ALA A 210 5.03 -16.52 -43.94
CA ALA A 210 3.82 -15.74 -43.68
C ALA A 210 2.84 -16.48 -42.74
N SER A 211 2.82 -17.81 -42.74
CA SER A 211 1.79 -18.59 -42.04
C SER A 211 1.91 -18.62 -40.51
N ASN A 212 3.06 -18.28 -39.93
CA ASN A 212 3.29 -18.45 -38.49
C ASN A 212 3.03 -17.18 -37.67
N VAL A 213 3.00 -16.01 -38.32
CA VAL A 213 2.72 -14.73 -37.64
C VAL A 213 1.21 -14.52 -37.51
N ASP A 214 0.43 -14.89 -38.53
CA ASP A 214 -1.03 -14.75 -38.52
C ASP A 214 -1.69 -15.69 -37.49
N HIS A 215 -1.10 -16.86 -37.24
CA HIS A 215 -1.62 -17.80 -36.23
C HIS A 215 -1.38 -17.31 -34.80
N LEU A 216 -0.28 -16.59 -34.54
CA LEU A 216 0.00 -15.99 -33.23
C LEU A 216 -0.87 -14.75 -32.99
N LEU A 217 -1.09 -13.93 -34.01
CA LEU A 217 -1.94 -12.74 -33.91
C LEU A 217 -3.42 -13.11 -33.67
N ASN A 218 -3.89 -14.20 -34.29
CA ASN A 218 -5.25 -14.69 -34.11
C ASN A 218 -5.46 -15.34 -32.74
N ASN A 219 -4.44 -16.03 -32.19
CA ASN A 219 -4.52 -16.55 -30.83
C ASN A 219 -4.54 -15.42 -29.78
N ALA A 220 -3.72 -14.38 -29.96
CA ALA A 220 -3.71 -13.21 -29.07
C ALA A 220 -5.05 -12.44 -29.10
N LYS A 221 -5.67 -12.29 -30.29
CA LYS A 221 -7.02 -11.70 -30.41
C LYS A 221 -8.09 -12.54 -29.70
N LYS A 222 -8.01 -13.86 -29.80
CA LYS A 222 -8.98 -14.78 -29.19
C LYS A 222 -8.88 -14.78 -27.66
N GLU A 223 -7.68 -14.66 -27.11
CA GLU A 223 -7.47 -14.48 -25.67
C GLU A 223 -7.96 -13.11 -25.17
N MET A 224 -7.77 -12.04 -25.95
CA MET A 224 -8.32 -10.71 -25.60
C MET A 224 -9.85 -10.67 -25.64
N GLU A 225 -10.50 -11.37 -26.57
CA GLU A 225 -11.98 -11.47 -26.59
C GLU A 225 -12.54 -12.30 -25.43
N ASP A 226 -11.85 -13.37 -25.00
CA ASP A 226 -12.28 -14.20 -23.87
C ASP A 226 -12.17 -13.43 -22.54
N VAL A 227 -11.13 -12.61 -22.37
CA VAL A 227 -10.97 -11.70 -21.22
C VAL A 227 -12.06 -10.63 -21.21
N ASN A 228 -12.38 -10.03 -22.36
CA ASN A 228 -13.40 -9.00 -22.48
C ASN A 228 -14.83 -9.53 -22.17
N SER A 229 -15.13 -10.78 -22.55
CA SER A 229 -16.43 -11.40 -22.29
C SER A 229 -16.63 -11.76 -20.80
N LYS A 230 -15.56 -12.15 -20.09
CA LYS A 230 -15.58 -12.54 -18.67
C LYS A 230 -15.54 -11.36 -17.71
N THR A 231 -15.00 -10.21 -18.10
CA THR A 231 -14.83 -9.05 -17.21
C THR A 231 -15.88 -7.94 -17.38
N LEU A 232 -16.49 -7.78 -18.57
CA LEU A 232 -17.46 -6.68 -18.80
C LEU A 232 -18.94 -7.08 -18.71
N SER A 233 -19.26 -8.37 -18.73
CA SER A 233 -20.66 -8.84 -18.62
C SER A 233 -21.33 -8.52 -17.26
N PRO A 234 -20.64 -8.56 -16.09
CA PRO A 234 -21.27 -8.19 -14.82
C PRO A 234 -21.51 -6.68 -14.67
N VAL A 235 -20.75 -5.84 -15.40
CA VAL A 235 -20.80 -4.38 -15.27
C VAL A 235 -22.00 -3.78 -16.01
N ARG A 236 -22.48 -4.44 -17.08
CA ARG A 236 -23.63 -3.97 -17.88
C ARG A 236 -25.00 -4.32 -17.31
N GLU A 237 -25.08 -5.27 -16.38
CA GLU A 237 -26.36 -5.67 -15.77
C GLU A 237 -26.69 -4.81 -14.54
N VAL A 238 -25.69 -4.28 -13.83
CA VAL A 238 -25.89 -3.39 -12.66
C VAL A 238 -26.33 -1.98 -13.07
N THR A 239 -25.96 -1.49 -14.25
CA THR A 239 -26.32 -0.13 -14.71
C THR A 239 -27.77 0.02 -15.20
N LYS A 240 -28.53 -1.07 -15.34
CA LYS A 240 -29.96 -1.00 -15.73
C LYS A 240 -30.92 -0.85 -14.55
N ASN A 241 -30.48 -1.04 -13.31
CA ASN A 241 -31.34 -1.01 -12.12
C ASN A 241 -31.25 0.28 -11.29
N VAL A 242 -30.59 1.33 -11.79
CA VAL A 242 -30.52 2.64 -11.11
C VAL A 242 -31.02 3.73 -12.06
N VAL A 243 -32.33 3.70 -12.33
CA VAL A 243 -33.09 4.87 -12.81
C VAL A 243 -33.98 5.30 -11.64
N PRO A 244 -33.76 6.47 -11.01
CA PRO A 244 -34.67 6.98 -10.01
C PRO A 244 -35.90 7.56 -10.70
N SER A 245 -37.09 7.16 -10.25
CA SER A 245 -38.35 7.75 -10.71
C SER A 245 -38.44 9.19 -10.23
N GLU A 246 -38.52 10.12 -11.18
CA GLU A 246 -39.10 11.44 -10.96
C GLU A 246 -40.54 11.28 -10.47
N ASN A 247 -40.87 11.98 -9.38
CA ASN A 247 -42.15 12.59 -9.02
C ASN A 247 -42.28 12.69 -7.49
N ASN A 248 -42.14 13.89 -6.91
CA ASN A 248 -43.31 14.69 -6.55
C ASN A 248 -42.86 16.02 -5.92
N VAL A 249 -43.24 17.10 -6.59
CA VAL A 249 -43.13 18.48 -6.09
C VAL A 249 -44.24 18.68 -5.07
N THR A 250 -43.93 19.11 -3.85
CA THR A 250 -44.90 19.77 -2.98
C THR A 250 -44.23 20.94 -2.29
N THR A 251 -44.63 22.12 -2.74
CA THR A 251 -44.34 23.45 -2.24
C THR A 251 -45.09 23.71 -0.92
N GLN A 252 -44.38 23.93 0.18
CA GLN A 252 -44.77 24.75 1.34
C GLN A 252 -43.46 25.12 2.05
N GLY A 253 -43.12 26.33 2.48
CA GLY A 253 -43.74 27.64 2.51
C GLY A 253 -42.79 28.46 3.39
N LEU A 254 -42.23 29.54 2.84
CA LEU A 254 -41.32 30.45 3.54
C LEU A 254 -42.07 31.18 4.68
N PRO A 255 -41.38 31.51 5.79
CA PRO A 255 -41.61 32.80 6.40
C PRO A 255 -40.31 33.61 6.46
N THR A 256 -40.37 34.81 5.89
CA THR A 256 -39.51 35.96 6.18
C THR A 256 -40.30 36.96 7.03
N PRO A 257 -39.66 37.95 7.67
CA PRO A 257 -38.40 37.96 8.40
C PRO A 257 -38.60 38.04 9.93
#